data_AF-A0A1G9NA38-F1
#
_entry.id   AF-A0A1G9NA38-F1
#
_cell.length_a   1.000
_cell.length_b   1.000
_cell.length_c   1.000
_cell.angle_alpha   90.00
_cell.angle_beta   90.00
_cell.angle_gamma   90.00
#
_symmetry.space_group_name_H-M   'P 1'
#
loop_
_entity.id
_entity.type
_entity.pdbx_description
1 polymer ?
#
loop_
_entity_poly.entity_id
_entity_poly.type
_entity_poly.pdbx_seq_one_letter_code
_entity_poly.pdbx_strand_id
1 'polypeptide(L)' 'MIRLHDLRHTHATLLLADGVPVDGVAERLGHARATVTLTVHRHVHPGPGREAADFFAAPLEG' A
#
# COMPACT_ATOMS: atom_id res chain seq x y z
N MET A 1 19.98 0.35 -17.46
CA MET A 1 19.16 -0.40 -18.44
C MET A 1 17.85 -0.75 -17.77
N ILE A 2 16.73 -0.16 -18.20
CA ILE A 2 15.42 -0.38 -17.59
C ILE A 2 14.88 -1.75 -18.01
N ARG A 3 14.38 -2.54 -17.06
CA ARG A 3 13.77 -3.86 -17.25
C ARG A 3 12.25 -3.80 -17.05
N LEU A 4 11.52 -4.78 -17.58
CA LEU A 4 10.07 -4.92 -17.34
C LEU A 4 9.72 -4.98 -15.84
N HIS A 5 10.62 -5.56 -15.04
CA HIS A 5 10.56 -5.56 -13.58
C HIS A 5 10.52 -4.14 -12.99
N ASP A 6 11.30 -3.20 -13.52
CA ASP A 6 11.37 -1.81 -13.02
C ASP A 6 10.05 -1.08 -13.31
N LEU A 7 9.41 -1.36 -14.45
CA LEU A 7 8.10 -0.82 -14.79
C LEU A 7 7.01 -1.34 -13.84
N ARG A 8 7.02 -2.65 -13.55
CA ARG A 8 6.09 -3.25 -12.58
C ARG A 8 6.27 -2.66 -11.18
N HIS A 9 7.52 -2.40 -10.79
CA HIS A 9 7.84 -1.76 -9.51
C HIS A 9 7.36 -0.30 -9.49
N THR A 10 7.62 0.46 -10.55
CA THR A 10 7.17 1.87 -10.68
C THR A 10 5.65 1.97 -10.64
N HIS A 11 4.94 1.09 -11.36
CA HIS A 11 3.48 1.03 -11.37
C HIS A 11 2.89 0.81 -9.97
N ALA A 12 3.44 -0.15 -9.23
CA ALA A 12 3.01 -0.43 -7.86
C ALA A 12 3.28 0.74 -6.90
N THR A 13 4.45 1.38 -7.02
CA THR A 13 4.82 2.56 -6.22
C THR A 13 3.86 3.73 -6.46
N LEU A 14 3.48 4.00 -7.71
CA LEU A 14 2.54 5.08 -8.04
C LEU A 14 1.13 4.83 -7.47
N LEU A 15 0.60 3.61 -7.61
CA LEU A 15 -0.72 3.28 -7.06
C LEU A 15 -0.76 3.41 -5.53
N LEU A 16 0.28 2.95 -4.85
CA LEU A 16 0.34 3.04 -3.39
C LEU A 16 0.54 4.47 -2.88
N ALA A 17 1.28 5.29 -3.62
CA ALA A 17 1.43 6.71 -3.32
C ALA A 17 0.12 7.50 -3.51
N ASP A 18 -0.76 7.05 -4.41
CA ASP A 18 -2.11 7.58 -4.62
C ASP A 18 -3.15 7.03 -3.63
N GLY A 19 -2.72 6.25 -2.64
CA GLY A 19 -3.59 5.72 -1.57
C GLY A 19 -4.40 4.49 -1.97
N VAL A 20 -4.12 3.86 -3.13
CA VAL A 20 -4.80 2.62 -3.51
C VAL A 20 -4.48 1.53 -2.47
N PRO A 21 -5.49 0.82 -1.94
CA PRO A 21 -5.29 -0.26 -0.99
C PRO A 21 -4.34 -1.36 -1.50
N VAL A 22 -3.46 -1.84 -0.61
CA VAL A 22 -2.37 -2.78 -0.98
C VAL A 22 -2.86 -4.12 -1.52
N ASP A 23 -4.04 -4.56 -1.09
CA ASP A 23 -4.77 -5.72 -1.58
C ASP A 23 -5.21 -5.53 -3.04
N GLY A 24 -5.79 -4.37 -3.38
CA GLY A 24 -6.14 -4.03 -4.75
C GLY A 24 -4.93 -3.90 -5.68
N VAL A 25 -3.82 -3.35 -5.18
CA VAL A 25 -2.54 -3.32 -5.93
C VAL A 25 -2.00 -4.74 -6.12
N ALA A 26 -2.06 -5.60 -5.10
CA ALA A 26 -1.59 -6.98 -5.19
C ALA A 26 -2.39 -7.82 -6.19
N GLU A 27 -3.72 -7.69 -6.19
CA GLU A 27 -4.61 -8.35 -7.16
C GLU A 27 -4.24 -7.93 -8.59
N ARG A 28 -4.08 -6.61 -8.83
CA ARG A 28 -3.69 -6.07 -10.14
C ARG A 28 -2.34 -6.60 -10.64
N LEU A 29 -1.42 -6.91 -9.74
CA LEU A 29 -0.10 -7.47 -10.05
C LEU A 29 -0.10 -9.00 -10.13
N GLY A 30 -1.22 -9.67 -9.85
CA GLY A 30 -1.32 -11.13 -9.82
C GLY A 30 -0.59 -11.77 -8.63
N HIS A 31 -0.36 -11.01 -7.55
CA HIS A 31 0.28 -11.55 -6.36
C HIS A 31 -0.74 -12.32 -5.51
N ALA A 32 -0.51 -13.63 -5.33
CA ALA A 32 -1.34 -14.48 -4.47
C ALA A 32 -1.37 -14.04 -3.00
N ARG A 33 -0.43 -13.21 -2.56
CA ARG A 33 -0.39 -12.62 -1.22
C ARG A 33 -0.05 -11.14 -1.29
N ALA A 34 -0.90 -10.30 -0.72
CA ALA A 34 -0.67 -8.86 -0.60
C ALA A 34 0.59 -8.51 0.21
N THR A 35 1.04 -9.42 1.08
CA THR A 35 2.30 -9.27 1.83
C THR A 35 3.52 -9.13 0.93
N VAL A 36 3.53 -9.71 -0.27
CA VAL A 36 4.62 -9.53 -1.24
C VAL A 36 4.70 -8.07 -1.67
N THR A 37 3.58 -7.48 -2.06
CA THR A 37 3.48 -6.07 -2.44
C THR A 37 3.82 -5.16 -1.25
N LEU A 38 3.25 -5.43 -0.08
CA LEU A 38 3.46 -4.61 1.12
C LEU A 38 4.93 -4.64 1.56
N THR A 39 5.60 -5.80 1.52
CA THR A 39 7.01 -5.91 1.92
C THR A 39 7.91 -5.05 1.03
N VAL A 40 7.62 -5.00 -0.28
CA VAL A 40 8.43 -4.25 -1.26
C VAL A 40 8.15 -2.75 -1.19
N HIS A 41 6.90 -2.35 -0.93
CA HIS A 41 6.46 -0.95 -1.07
C HIS A 41 6.08 -0.27 0.26
N ARG A 42 6.37 -0.90 1.41
CA ARG A 42 6.05 -0.36 2.76
C ARG A 42 6.46 1.10 2.96
N HIS A 43 7.58 1.52 2.39
CA HIS A 43 8.15 2.86 2.59
C HIS A 43 7.38 3.98 1.90
N VAL A 44 6.62 3.67 0.83
CA VAL A 44 5.77 4.64 0.11
C VAL A 44 4.29 4.52 0.47
N HIS A 45 3.94 3.53 1.30
CA HIS A 45 2.57 3.36 1.78
C HIS A 45 2.48 3.91 3.20
N PRO A 46 2.12 5.19 3.40
CA PRO A 46 1.75 5.70 4.70
C PRO A 46 0.45 4.99 5.09
N GLY A 47 0.58 3.84 5.75
CA GLY A 47 -0.59 3.09 6.21
C GLY A 47 -1.47 3.96 7.09
N PRO A 48 -2.77 3.63 7.25
CA PRO A 48 -3.75 4.48 7.92
C PRO A 48 -3.57 4.54 9.44
N GLY A 49 -2.39 4.20 9.98
CA GLY A 49 -2.20 3.97 11.42
C GLY A 49 -2.56 5.17 12.29
N ARG A 50 -2.28 6.39 11.85
CA ARG A 50 -2.65 7.60 12.59
C ARG A 50 -4.15 7.87 12.52
N GLU A 51 -4.72 7.86 11.32
CA GLU A 51 -6.16 8.04 11.10
C GLU A 51 -7.00 6.97 11.82
N ALA A 52 -6.55 5.72 11.79
CA ALA A 52 -7.17 4.61 12.50
C ALA A 52 -7.08 4.79 14.02
N ALA A 53 -5.95 5.29 14.53
CA ALA A 53 -5.80 5.60 15.94
C ALA A 53 -6.72 6.76 16.36
N ASP A 54 -6.80 7.82 15.55
CA ASP A 54 -7.66 8.98 15.81
C ASP A 54 -9.15 8.58 15.74
N PHE A 55 -9.55 7.78 14.75
CA PHE A 55 -10.90 7.20 14.64
C PHE A 55 -11.26 6.32 15.84
N PHE A 56 -10.31 5.51 16.31
CA PHE A 56 -10.51 4.66 17.48
C PHE A 56 -10.59 5.46 18.80
N ALA A 57 -9.86 6.56 18.91
CA ALA A 57 -9.85 7.42 20.09
C ALA A 57 -11.13 8.26 20.22
N ALA A 58 -11.72 8.71 19.11
CA ALA A 58 -12.85 9.65 19.13
C ALA A 58 -14.07 9.18 19.98
N PRO A 59 -14.48 7.90 20.00
CA PRO A 59 -15.56 7.44 20.88
C PRO A 59 -15.18 7.31 22.37
N LEU A 60 -13.88 7.34 22.72
CA LEU A 60 -13.39 7.16 24.10
C LEU A 60 -13.29 8.47 24.89
N GLU A 61 -13.34 9.61 24.20
CA GLU A 61 -13.30 10.95 24.81
C GLU A 61 -14.70 11.48 25.21
N GLY A 62 -15.72 10.61 25.17
CA GLY A 62 -17.11 10.90 25.56
C GLY A 62 -17.52 10.30 26.89
#